data_AF-A0A662BH53-F1
#
_entry.id   AF-A0A662BH53-F1
#
_cell.length_a   1.000
_cell.length_b   1.000
_cell.length_c   1.000
_cell.angle_alpha   90.00
_cell.angle_beta   90.00
_cell.angle_gamma   90.00
#
_symmetry.space_group_name_H-M   'P 1'
#
loop_
_entity.id
_entity.type
_entity.pdbx_description
1 polymer ?
#
loop_
_entity_poly.entity_id
_entity_poly.type
_entity_poly.pdbx_seq_one_letter_code
_entity_poly.pdbx_strand_id
1 'polypeptide(L)'
;MKISKTKKIIFATAIILIALVGFNYETKSDKMIEYKHNTSLKIIKEDWKGNTFIDGEFANNGKKDQKFTPFDILKWKMSKNPQEKEKKDDEFTLKVI
;
A
#
# COMPACT_ATOMS: atom_id res chain seq x y z
N MET A 1 -15.12 44.36 21.48
CA MET A 1 -13.77 44.08 22.00
C MET A 1 -12.83 43.76 20.83
N LYS A 2 -11.91 44.67 20.48
CA LYS A 2 -11.00 44.47 19.32
C LYS A 2 -9.94 43.43 19.68
N ILE A 3 -9.97 42.27 19.02
CA ILE A 3 -8.97 41.21 19.20
C ILE A 3 -7.64 41.68 18.58
N SER A 4 -6.56 41.66 19.37
CA SER A 4 -5.23 42.09 18.94
C SER A 4 -4.70 41.20 17.80
N LYS A 5 -3.87 41.77 16.93
CA LYS A 5 -3.28 41.06 15.77
C LYS A 5 -2.56 39.77 16.21
N THR A 6 -1.86 39.81 17.34
CA THR A 6 -1.17 38.65 17.94
C THR A 6 -2.11 37.50 18.29
N LYS A 7 -3.29 37.80 18.85
CA LYS A 7 -4.29 36.77 19.19
C LYS A 7 -4.89 36.11 17.94
N LYS A 8 -5.01 36.85 16.84
CA LYS A 8 -5.47 36.29 15.54
C LYS A 8 -4.44 35.35 14.94
N ILE A 9 -3.15 35.68 15.02
CA ILE A 9 -2.06 34.83 14.53
C ILE A 9 -2.01 33.52 15.32
N ILE A 10 -2.05 33.59 16.65
CA ILE A 10 -2.04 32.39 17.51
C ILE A 10 -3.24 31.48 17.23
N PHE A 11 -4.41 32.07 16.98
CA PHE A 11 -5.61 31.30 16.66
C PHE A 11 -5.51 30.63 15.27
N ALA A 12 -4.97 31.34 14.27
CA ALA A 12 -4.75 30.78 12.94
C ALA A 12 -3.72 29.65 12.95
N THR A 13 -2.62 29.79 13.69
CA THR A 13 -1.60 28.75 13.81
C THR A 13 -2.12 27.52 14.55
N ALA A 14 -2.95 27.70 15.58
CA ALA A 14 -3.60 26.60 16.28
C ALA A 14 -4.55 25.81 15.37
N ILE A 15 -5.34 26.49 14.53
CA ILE A 15 -6.22 25.83 13.55
C ILE A 15 -5.40 25.02 12.54
N ILE A 16 -4.29 25.58 12.03
CA ILE A 16 -3.41 24.88 11.09
C ILE A 16 -2.81 23.64 11.75
N LEU A 17 -2.35 23.75 13.01
CA LEU A 17 -1.85 22.61 13.78
C LEU A 17 -2.90 21.53 13.99
N ILE A 18 -4.13 21.90 14.34
CA ILE A 18 -5.25 20.96 14.51
C ILE A 18 -5.61 20.31 13.17
N ALA A 19 -5.61 21.06 12.06
CA ALA A 19 -5.84 20.51 10.73
C ALA A 19 -4.73 19.53 10.33
N LEU A 20 -3.46 19.85 10.61
CA LEU A 20 -2.31 18.97 10.33
C LEU A 20 -2.33 17.70 11.19
N VAL A 21 -2.68 17.80 12.47
CA VAL A 21 -2.79 16.65 13.38
C VAL A 21 -4.03 15.81 13.03
N GLY A 22 -5.16 16.46 12.72
CA GLY A 22 -6.42 15.82 12.35
C GLY A 22 -6.37 15.11 10.99
N PHE A 23 -5.60 15.62 10.03
CA PHE A 23 -5.35 14.93 8.76
C PHE A 23 -4.59 13.61 8.93
N ASN A 24 -3.79 13.47 9.99
CA ASN A 24 -3.00 12.27 10.26
C ASN A 24 -3.74 11.23 11.13
N TYR A 25 -4.97 11.51 11.54
CA TYR A 25 -5.81 10.50 12.17
C TYR A 25 -6.35 9.54 11.11
N GLU A 26 -5.51 8.59 10.69
CA GLU A 26 -5.97 7.45 9.91
C GLU A 26 -6.92 6.64 10.79
N THR A 27 -8.20 6.66 10.44
CA THR A 27 -9.23 5.89 11.14
C THR A 27 -8.83 4.42 11.08
N LYS A 28 -8.54 3.84 12.24
CA LYS A 28 -8.29 2.41 12.38
C LYS A 28 -9.60 1.66 12.14
N SER A 29 -9.95 1.49 10.87
CA SER A 29 -11.08 0.66 10.44
C SER A 29 -10.75 -0.79 10.73
N ASP A 30 -11.70 -1.51 11.33
CA ASP A 30 -11.59 -2.96 11.46
C ASP A 30 -11.59 -3.56 10.05
N LYS A 31 -10.58 -4.36 9.72
CA LYS A 31 -10.40 -4.85 8.35
C LYS A 31 -11.38 -5.98 8.10
N MET A 32 -12.26 -5.81 7.11
CA MET A 32 -13.17 -6.88 6.72
C MET A 32 -12.41 -7.88 5.84
N ILE A 33 -12.26 -9.12 6.35
CA ILE A 33 -11.60 -10.21 5.63
C ILE A 33 -12.67 -11.11 5.01
N GLU A 34 -12.67 -11.18 3.68
CA GLU A 34 -13.47 -12.10 2.87
C GLU A 34 -12.58 -13.15 2.20
N TYR A 35 -13.18 -14.26 1.77
CA TYR A 35 -12.52 -15.25 0.91
C TYR A 35 -13.31 -15.42 -0.38
N LYS A 36 -12.62 -15.32 -1.52
CA LYS A 36 -13.24 -15.44 -2.87
C LYS A 36 -12.56 -16.54 -3.66
N HIS A 37 -13.35 -17.35 -4.34
CA HIS A 37 -12.87 -18.37 -5.29
C HIS A 37 -13.80 -18.44 -6.50
N ASN A 38 -13.31 -19.01 -7.60
CA ASN A 38 -14.11 -19.26 -8.78
C ASN A 38 -14.86 -20.59 -8.61
N THR A 39 -16.18 -20.54 -8.48
CA THR A 39 -17.05 -21.72 -8.30
C THR A 39 -17.06 -22.67 -9.51
N SER A 40 -16.59 -22.22 -10.68
CA SER A 40 -16.45 -23.05 -11.87
C SER A 40 -15.19 -23.93 -11.86
N LEU A 41 -14.27 -23.70 -10.92
CA LEU A 41 -13.03 -24.46 -10.79
C LEU A 41 -13.10 -25.43 -9.62
N LYS A 42 -12.63 -26.67 -9.83
CA LYS A 42 -12.53 -27.67 -8.76
C LYS A 42 -11.44 -27.26 -7.79
N ILE A 43 -11.79 -27.20 -6.51
CA ILE A 43 -10.82 -27.02 -5.42
C ILE A 43 -10.09 -28.35 -5.19
N ILE A 44 -8.76 -28.33 -5.31
CA ILE A 44 -7.90 -29.51 -5.06
C ILE A 44 -7.59 -29.66 -3.58
N LYS A 45 -7.44 -28.55 -2.85
CA LYS A 45 -7.10 -28.52 -1.43
C LYS A 45 -8.36 -28.38 -0.58
N GLU A 46 -8.74 -29.44 0.11
CA GLU A 46 -10.02 -29.56 0.83
C GLU A 46 -10.31 -28.40 1.81
N ASP A 47 -9.30 -27.91 2.51
CA ASP A 47 -9.44 -26.79 3.48
C ASP A 47 -9.20 -25.39 2.88
N TRP A 48 -9.09 -25.27 1.56
CA TRP A 48 -8.84 -23.97 0.94
C TRP A 48 -10.12 -23.13 0.85
N LYS A 49 -10.17 -22.08 1.66
CA LYS A 49 -11.31 -21.14 1.73
C LYS A 49 -11.45 -20.24 0.50
N GLY A 50 -10.38 -20.08 -0.29
CA GLY A 50 -10.31 -19.14 -1.41
C GLY A 50 -9.16 -18.14 -1.25
N ASN A 51 -9.05 -17.21 -2.20
CA ASN A 51 -8.13 -16.08 -2.14
C ASN A 51 -8.61 -15.06 -1.12
N THR A 52 -7.69 -14.54 -0.32
CA THR A 52 -8.01 -13.51 0.69
C THR A 52 -8.39 -12.21 -0.02
N PHE A 53 -9.49 -11.61 0.39
CA PHE A 53 -10.02 -10.36 -0.14
C PHE A 53 -10.26 -9.42 1.04
N ILE A 54 -9.50 -8.33 1.14
CA ILE A 54 -9.49 -7.41 2.29
C ILE A 54 -9.81 -6.02 1.79
N ASP A 55 -10.83 -5.38 2.37
CA ASP A 55 -11.23 -4.01 2.06
C ASP A 55 -11.39 -3.75 0.54
N GLY A 56 -12.01 -4.67 -0.19
CA GLY A 56 -12.27 -4.52 -1.62
C GLY A 56 -11.13 -4.94 -2.56
N GLU A 57 -10.00 -5.43 -2.04
CA GLU A 57 -8.81 -5.79 -2.82
C GLU A 57 -8.34 -7.22 -2.52
N PHE A 58 -7.75 -7.89 -3.51
CA PHE A 58 -7.08 -9.16 -3.25
C PHE A 58 -5.80 -8.93 -2.46
N ALA A 59 -5.57 -9.76 -1.44
CA ALA A 59 -4.49 -9.62 -0.49
C ALA A 59 -3.56 -10.84 -0.52
N ASN A 60 -2.25 -10.58 -0.60
CA ASN A 60 -1.23 -11.63 -0.51
C ASN A 60 -0.90 -11.93 0.97
N ASN A 61 -0.63 -13.20 1.28
CA ASN A 61 -0.21 -13.64 2.63
C ASN A 61 -1.14 -13.20 3.77
N GLY A 62 -2.44 -13.04 3.50
CA GLY A 62 -3.44 -12.67 4.52
C GLY A 62 -3.29 -11.23 5.03
N LYS A 63 -2.54 -10.37 4.35
CA LYS A 63 -2.37 -8.96 4.71
C LYS A 63 -2.65 -8.08 3.49
N LYS A 64 -3.34 -6.95 3.71
CA LYS A 64 -3.48 -5.93 2.68
C LYS A 64 -2.09 -5.43 2.31
N ASP A 65 -1.83 -5.31 1.01
CA ASP A 65 -0.55 -4.80 0.52
C ASP A 65 -0.29 -3.40 1.07
N GLN A 66 0.98 -3.11 1.35
CA GLN A 66 1.39 -1.80 1.81
C GLN A 66 1.13 -0.78 0.70
N LYS A 67 0.47 0.34 1.03
CA LYS A 67 0.32 1.45 0.09
C LYS A 67 1.70 1.97 -0.27
N PHE A 68 2.05 1.94 -1.55
CA PHE A 68 3.29 2.52 -2.06
C PHE A 68 3.21 4.04 -2.02
N THR A 69 4.26 4.68 -1.52
CA THR A 69 4.44 6.13 -1.60
C THR A 69 5.21 6.51 -2.87
N PRO A 70 5.11 7.76 -3.36
CA PRO A 70 5.96 8.22 -4.45
C PRO A 70 7.47 8.08 -4.17
N PHE A 71 7.87 8.15 -2.89
CA PHE A 71 9.26 7.93 -2.48
C PHE A 71 9.69 6.47 -2.66
N ASP A 72 8.79 5.49 -2.48
CA ASP A 72 9.11 4.08 -2.72
C ASP A 72 9.41 3.84 -4.20
N ILE A 73 8.65 4.47 -5.10
CA ILE A 73 8.88 4.42 -6.54
C ILE A 73 10.24 5.04 -6.88
N LEU A 74 10.56 6.21 -6.32
CA LEU A 74 11.83 6.87 -6.54
C LEU A 74 13.01 6.02 -6.02
N LYS A 75 12.86 5.44 -4.82
CA LYS A 75 13.84 4.52 -4.25
C LYS A 75 14.09 3.33 -5.17
N TRP A 76 13.03 2.71 -5.70
CA TRP A 76 13.16 1.58 -6.63
C TRP A 76 13.88 1.98 -7.92
N LYS A 77 13.51 3.11 -8.52
CA LYS A 77 14.15 3.62 -9.74
C LYS A 77 15.64 3.93 -9.55
N MET A 78 16.02 4.43 -8.39
CA MET A 78 17.40 4.83 -8.08
C MET A 78 18.23 3.68 -7.47
N SER A 79 17.58 2.59 -7.06
CA SER A 79 18.28 1.42 -6.52
C SER A 79 18.95 0.61 -7.63
N LYS A 80 20.13 0.04 -7.32
CA LYS A 80 20.78 -0.90 -8.23
C LYS A 80 20.00 -2.22 -8.23
N ASN A 81 19.74 -2.77 -9.41
CA ASN A 81 19.19 -4.12 -9.51
C ASN A 81 20.31 -5.13 -9.20
N PRO A 82 20.25 -5.88 -8.09
CA PRO A 82 21.31 -6.80 -7.70
C PRO A 82 21.54 -7.91 -8.75
N GLN A 83 20.51 -8.27 -9.52
CA GLN A 83 20.57 -9.29 -10.57
C GLN A 83 21.00 -8.73 -11.94
N GLU A 84 21.33 -7.44 -12.03
CA GLU A 84 21.67 -6.82 -13.31
C GLU A 84 22.90 -7.46 -13.96
N LYS A 85 23.93 -7.72 -13.16
CA LYS A 85 25.18 -8.32 -13.66
C LYS A 85 24.94 -9.75 -14.14
N GLU A 86 24.31 -10.57 -13.30
CA GLU A 86 24.00 -11.97 -13.61
C GLU A 86 23.17 -12.10 -14.90
N LYS A 87 22.17 -11.22 -15.09
CA LYS A 87 21.37 -11.22 -16.33
C LYS A 87 22.09 -10.73 -17.57
N LYS A 88 23.14 -9.90 -17.42
CA LYS A 88 23.97 -9.46 -18.56
C LYS A 88 24.96 -10.53 -18.98
N ASP A 89 25.43 -11.33 -18.01
CA ASP A 89 26.38 -12.42 -18.23
C ASP A 89 25.66 -13.72 -18.67
N ASP A 90 24.33 -13.75 -18.67
CA ASP A 90 23.52 -14.89 -19.10
C ASP A 90 23.40 -14.96 -20.64
N GLU A 91 23.86 -16.06 -21.23
CA GLU A 91 23.78 -16.35 -22.67
C GLU A 91 22.58 -17.24 -23.05
N PHE A 92 21.71 -17.57 -22.09
CA PHE A 92 20.58 -18.45 -22.34
C PHE A 92 19.63 -17.89 -23.40
N THR A 93 19.37 -18.70 -24.44
CA THR A 93 18.37 -18.42 -25.48
C THR A 93 17.41 -19.60 -25.58
N LEU A 94 16.11 -19.30 -25.59
CA LEU A 94 15.07 -20.28 -25.88
C LEU A 94 15.17 -20.74 -27.34
N LYS A 95 15.26 -22.05 -27.57
CA LYS A 95 15.01 -22.62 -28.89
C LYS A 95 13.51 -22.62 -29.14
N VAL A 96 13.06 -21.78 -30.07
CA VAL A 96 11.70 -21.87 -30.62
C VAL A 96 11.67 -23.09 -31.54
N ILE A 97 10.77 -24.04 -31.25
CA ILE A 97 10.49 -25.23 -32.07
C ILE A 97 9.27 -24.92 -32.93
#